data_AF-A0A7S4V311-F1
#
_entry.id   AF-A0A7S4V311-F1
#
_cell.length_a   1.000
_cell.length_b   1.000
_cell.length_c   1.000
_cell.angle_alpha   90.00
_cell.angle_beta   90.00
_cell.angle_gamma   90.00
#
_symmetry.space_group_name_H-M   'P 1'
#
loop_
_entity.id
_entity.type
_entity.pdbx_description
1 polymer ?
#
loop_
_entity_poly.entity_id
_entity_poly.type
_entity_poly.pdbx_seq_one_letter_code
_entity_poly.pdbx_strand_id
1 'polypeptide(L)'
;ARASAGAVGDQCSRAFTALRQACLRRLQEFQAQALSNTAWAFARVAWDEAASDHGFPEVLASAAARVEVWPQAQRLANTAWALSRLAVTAVQPAGGEAFWRRCAAELVQGQALRRCNQEELAATVTALALAGALDAPLAAAVASEACGRLSGAGLGLRCLAGVAWSFATTGCCNMPLFLCIEKAALNALEGAQEEGVAITGENLKSLLGLSWAFAFAGVAGGAHGQLPRTALSALVGAGAAMDQQRRNALSAIPPVPTLAAAPGPAPKFVAELLGREAYVLFKPPGWEVDTGEDPSPGGGRVAGRRLVSEFVRAAMPGAAIVEDLVHGRGLLHRLDANSSGLVLGALTYQAFYRLHWALHTYQVDREYVALSHGLVDPRLREIEKRLVLRGKASQVVDCAGLPARTRLKVLAHLRRPTAAGGGHFSLLSLSIHTGRQHQI
;
A
#
# COMPACT_ATOMS: atom_id res chain seq x y z
N ALA A 1 28.98 11.09 -17.82
CA ALA A 1 27.56 10.87 -17.44
C ALA A 1 27.36 9.98 -16.21
N ARG A 2 28.03 8.81 -16.07
CA ARG A 2 27.89 7.95 -14.86
C ARG A 2 28.67 8.45 -13.63
N ALA A 3 29.83 9.08 -13.80
CA ALA A 3 30.63 9.63 -12.69
C ALA A 3 29.97 10.87 -12.03
N SER A 4 29.17 11.64 -12.78
CA SER A 4 28.47 12.82 -12.28
C SER A 4 27.24 12.47 -11.44
N ALA A 5 26.54 11.37 -11.73
CA ALA A 5 25.37 10.95 -10.95
C ALA A 5 25.75 10.44 -9.54
N GLY A 6 26.86 9.72 -9.41
CA GLY A 6 27.37 9.26 -8.11
C GLY A 6 27.88 10.41 -7.22
N ALA A 7 28.56 11.40 -7.83
CA ALA A 7 29.02 12.58 -7.10
C ALA A 7 27.87 13.49 -6.61
N VAL A 8 26.79 13.60 -7.39
CA VAL A 8 25.59 14.35 -7.01
C VAL A 8 24.82 13.65 -5.88
N GLY A 9 24.72 12.31 -5.92
CA GLY A 9 24.11 11.52 -4.84
C GLY A 9 24.83 11.72 -3.49
N ASP A 10 26.15 11.68 -3.48
CA ASP A 10 26.98 11.90 -2.29
C ASP A 10 26.86 13.34 -1.75
N GLN A 11 26.76 14.33 -2.63
CA GLN A 11 26.56 15.73 -2.22
C GLN A 11 25.17 15.96 -1.61
N CYS A 12 24.12 15.38 -2.19
CA CYS A 12 22.76 15.44 -1.64
C CYS A 12 22.67 14.80 -0.25
N SER A 13 23.32 13.65 -0.05
CA SER A 13 23.33 12.97 1.25
C SER A 13 24.04 13.78 2.35
N ARG A 14 25.17 14.43 2.01
CA ARG A 14 25.88 15.34 2.93
C ARG A 14 25.07 16.59 3.26
N ALA A 15 24.44 17.21 2.26
CA ALA A 15 23.59 18.38 2.46
C ALA A 15 22.40 18.05 3.36
N PHE A 16 21.75 16.89 3.15
CA PHE A 16 20.66 16.42 3.99
C PHE A 16 21.11 16.17 5.43
N THR A 17 22.28 15.57 5.62
CA THR A 17 22.88 15.35 6.94
C THR A 17 23.17 16.66 7.67
N ALA A 18 23.72 17.65 6.98
CA ALA A 18 24.00 18.98 7.55
C ALA A 18 22.71 19.73 7.92
N LEU A 19 21.69 19.70 7.04
CA LEU A 19 20.38 20.27 7.29
C LEU A 19 19.74 19.63 8.54
N ARG A 20 19.79 18.30 8.64
CA ARG A 20 19.32 17.55 9.81
C ARG A 20 19.98 18.04 11.09
N GLN A 21 21.30 18.09 11.15
CA GLN A 21 22.00 18.53 12.35
C GLN A 21 21.64 19.98 12.73
N ALA A 22 21.46 20.86 11.74
CA ALA A 22 21.01 22.23 11.98
C ALA A 22 19.59 22.29 12.53
N CYS A 23 18.65 21.51 11.98
CA CYS A 23 17.29 21.38 12.49
C CYS A 23 17.28 20.89 13.94
N LEU A 24 18.01 19.81 14.25
CA LEU A 24 18.07 19.23 15.60
C LEU A 24 18.59 20.22 16.65
N ARG A 25 19.64 20.98 16.33
CA ARG A 25 20.19 22.01 17.24
C ARG A 25 19.21 23.16 17.51
N ARG A 26 18.29 23.43 16.58
CA ARG A 26 17.36 24.57 16.61
C ARG A 26 15.91 24.17 16.84
N LEU A 27 15.65 22.92 17.23
CA LEU A 27 14.28 22.40 17.47
C LEU A 27 13.47 23.25 18.46
N GLN A 28 14.13 23.86 19.44
CA GLN A 28 13.49 24.74 20.42
C GLN A 28 13.03 26.08 19.81
N GLU A 29 13.66 26.53 18.73
CA GLU A 29 13.32 27.78 18.03
C GLU A 29 12.16 27.59 17.04
N PHE A 30 11.82 26.35 16.68
CA PHE A 30 10.81 26.11 15.66
C PHE A 30 9.41 26.37 16.23
N GLN A 31 8.68 27.25 15.54
CA GLN A 31 7.24 27.36 15.72
C GLN A 31 6.51 26.09 15.26
N ALA A 32 5.28 25.93 15.72
CA ALA A 32 4.38 24.79 15.43
C ALA A 32 4.36 24.35 13.96
N GLN A 33 4.18 25.32 13.06
CA GLN A 33 4.07 25.05 11.63
C GLN A 33 5.38 24.47 11.10
N ALA A 34 6.50 25.09 11.47
CA ALA A 34 7.82 24.64 11.07
C ALA A 34 8.10 23.23 11.58
N LEU A 35 7.75 22.91 12.83
CA LEU A 35 7.87 21.55 13.37
C LEU A 35 7.04 20.54 12.59
N SER A 36 5.75 20.78 12.38
CA SER A 36 4.87 19.83 11.68
C SER A 36 5.30 19.60 10.23
N ASN A 37 5.74 20.64 9.52
CA ASN A 37 6.25 20.53 8.15
C ASN A 37 7.60 19.78 8.12
N THR A 38 8.46 20.03 9.10
CA THR A 38 9.76 19.35 9.23
C THR A 38 9.58 17.88 9.54
N ALA A 39 8.67 17.55 10.47
CA ALA A 39 8.25 16.18 10.77
C ALA A 39 7.75 15.45 9.51
N TRP A 40 6.84 16.06 8.76
CA TRP A 40 6.34 15.51 7.50
C TRP A 40 7.43 15.32 6.45
N ALA A 41 8.32 16.31 6.28
CA ALA A 41 9.41 16.25 5.31
C ALA A 41 10.41 15.14 5.65
N PHE A 42 10.84 15.04 6.91
CA PHE A 42 11.70 13.94 7.34
C PHE A 42 11.01 12.60 7.20
N ALA A 43 9.72 12.48 7.52
CA ALA A 43 8.96 11.24 7.35
C ALA A 43 8.88 10.79 5.89
N ARG A 44 8.86 11.75 4.96
CA ARG A 44 8.82 11.46 3.53
C ARG A 44 10.17 10.98 3.01
N VAL A 45 11.28 11.53 3.50
CA VAL A 45 12.64 11.16 3.10
C VAL A 45 13.15 9.90 3.80
N ALA A 46 12.86 9.73 5.08
CA ALA A 46 13.25 8.57 5.90
C ALA A 46 12.62 7.24 5.41
N TRP A 47 11.64 7.31 4.51
CA TRP A 47 11.06 6.14 3.85
C TRP A 47 11.94 5.62 2.70
N ASP A 48 12.68 6.50 2.03
CA ASP A 48 13.53 6.12 0.89
C ASP A 48 14.94 5.69 1.31
N GLU A 49 15.44 6.18 2.45
CA GLU A 49 16.74 5.80 3.05
C GLU A 49 16.56 4.92 4.30
N ALA A 50 17.50 4.02 4.62
CA ALA A 50 17.43 3.15 5.81
C ALA A 50 17.65 3.96 7.09
N ALA A 51 16.62 4.71 7.50
CA ALA A 51 16.80 5.78 8.46
C ALA A 51 16.33 5.44 9.87
N SER A 52 17.01 4.51 10.52
CA SER A 52 16.98 4.39 11.99
C SER A 52 17.97 5.36 12.69
N ASP A 53 18.96 5.91 11.96
CA ASP A 53 20.03 6.77 12.52
C ASP A 53 19.91 8.27 12.19
N HIS A 54 18.72 8.77 11.83
CA HIS A 54 18.55 10.11 11.24
C HIS A 54 17.82 11.16 12.08
N GLY A 55 17.82 11.08 13.41
CA GLY A 55 17.26 12.16 14.26
C GLY A 55 15.75 12.41 14.09
N PHE A 56 15.09 11.55 13.33
CA PHE A 56 13.66 11.60 13.02
C PHE A 56 12.78 11.36 14.26
N PRO A 57 13.12 10.42 15.17
CA PRO A 57 12.41 10.26 16.44
C PRO A 57 12.39 11.53 17.30
N GLU A 58 13.48 12.30 17.35
CA GLU A 58 13.62 13.51 18.18
C GLU A 58 12.77 14.66 17.66
N VAL A 59 12.77 14.89 16.34
CA VAL A 59 11.88 15.88 15.70
C VAL A 59 10.42 15.54 15.97
N LEU A 60 10.06 14.27 15.86
CA LEU A 60 8.69 13.81 16.07
C LEU A 60 8.27 13.85 17.54
N ALA A 61 9.16 13.46 18.47
CA ALA A 61 8.91 13.61 19.90
C ALA A 61 8.70 15.08 20.28
N SER A 62 9.50 16.00 19.71
CA SER A 62 9.35 17.44 19.93
C SER A 62 8.04 18.00 19.37
N ALA A 63 7.64 17.56 18.17
CA ALA A 63 6.35 17.94 17.58
C ALA A 63 5.17 17.37 18.39
N ALA A 64 5.25 16.12 18.84
CA ALA A 64 4.22 15.45 19.62
C ALA A 64 4.04 16.08 21.01
N ALA A 65 5.14 16.37 21.72
CA ALA A 65 5.13 16.91 23.08
C ALA A 65 4.50 18.30 23.20
N ARG A 66 4.43 19.06 22.10
CA ARG A 66 3.92 20.43 22.09
C ARG A 66 2.52 20.56 21.48
N VAL A 67 1.85 19.43 21.22
CA VAL A 67 0.51 19.37 20.63
C VAL A 67 -0.52 20.22 21.39
N GLU A 68 -0.36 20.39 22.70
CA GLU A 68 -1.26 21.17 23.58
C GLU A 68 -1.36 22.65 23.19
N VAL A 69 -0.38 23.18 22.47
CA VAL A 69 -0.31 24.61 22.11
C VAL A 69 -0.98 24.88 20.74
N TRP A 70 -1.40 23.86 19.97
CA TRP A 70 -1.67 24.03 18.53
C TRP A 70 -2.90 23.31 17.94
N PRO A 71 -4.13 23.79 18.17
CA PRO A 71 -5.34 23.22 17.56
C PRO A 71 -5.54 23.72 16.10
N GLN A 72 -4.63 23.38 15.18
CA GLN A 72 -4.82 23.62 13.73
C GLN A 72 -4.78 22.30 12.95
N ALA A 73 -5.80 22.07 12.13
CA ALA A 73 -6.01 20.83 11.38
C ALA A 73 -4.82 20.40 10.53
N GLN A 74 -4.22 21.30 9.76
CA GLN A 74 -3.06 20.98 8.92
C GLN A 74 -1.86 20.46 9.73
N ARG A 75 -1.58 21.09 10.87
CA ARG A 75 -0.45 20.70 11.73
C ARG A 75 -0.68 19.34 12.36
N LEU A 76 -1.91 19.08 12.81
CA LEU A 76 -2.33 17.77 13.30
C LEU A 76 -2.19 16.71 12.21
N ALA A 77 -2.71 16.94 11.01
CA ALA A 77 -2.63 16.00 9.90
C ALA A 77 -1.17 15.70 9.49
N ASN A 78 -0.33 16.72 9.35
CA ASN A 78 1.08 16.55 9.01
C ASN A 78 1.84 15.75 10.08
N THR A 79 1.58 16.05 11.36
CA THR A 79 2.25 15.39 12.49
C THR A 79 1.74 13.97 12.68
N ALA A 80 0.42 13.74 12.56
CA ALA A 80 -0.20 12.43 12.61
C ALA A 80 0.29 11.55 11.45
N TRP A 81 0.35 12.08 10.22
CA TRP A 81 0.90 11.36 9.08
C TRP A 81 2.37 10.99 9.34
N ALA A 82 3.19 11.93 9.78
CA ALA A 82 4.60 11.68 10.06
C ALA A 82 4.81 10.64 11.18
N LEU A 83 4.04 10.72 12.26
CA LEU A 83 4.09 9.75 13.36
C LEU A 83 3.55 8.38 12.95
N SER A 84 2.55 8.31 12.07
CA SER A 84 2.05 7.02 11.56
C SER A 84 3.15 6.25 10.81
N ARG A 85 4.12 6.97 10.21
CA ARG A 85 5.30 6.33 9.61
C ARG A 85 6.25 5.74 10.64
N LEU A 86 6.26 6.23 11.89
CA LEU A 86 7.00 5.65 13.02
C LEU A 86 6.23 4.57 13.79
N ALA A 87 4.90 4.67 13.86
CA ALA A 87 4.06 3.61 14.45
C ALA A 87 4.29 2.28 13.72
N VAL A 88 4.60 2.37 12.43
CA VAL A 88 4.98 1.29 11.50
C VAL A 88 6.47 0.91 11.62
N THR A 89 7.22 1.41 12.60
CA THR A 89 8.61 0.98 12.90
C THR A 89 8.80 0.52 14.36
N ALA A 90 7.72 0.44 15.14
CA ALA A 90 7.68 0.05 16.56
C ALA A 90 8.54 0.88 17.53
N VAL A 91 8.99 2.07 17.11
CA VAL A 91 9.48 3.11 18.03
C VAL A 91 8.35 4.11 18.18
N GLN A 92 7.45 3.88 19.14
CA GLN A 92 6.60 4.97 19.62
C GLN A 92 7.52 5.94 20.36
N PRO A 93 7.67 7.20 19.91
CA PRO A 93 8.45 8.17 20.67
C PRO A 93 7.81 8.35 22.05
N ALA A 94 8.61 8.69 23.07
CA ALA A 94 8.09 9.04 24.38
C ALA A 94 6.99 10.11 24.23
N GLY A 95 5.80 9.85 24.76
CA GLY A 95 4.61 10.72 24.59
C GLY A 95 3.72 10.42 23.38
N GLY A 96 4.04 9.43 22.52
CA GLY A 96 3.23 9.05 21.37
C GLY A 96 1.79 8.65 21.72
N GLU A 97 1.59 7.89 22.79
CA GLU A 97 0.25 7.51 23.26
C GLU A 97 -0.58 8.72 23.70
N ALA A 98 0.04 9.68 24.41
CA ALA A 98 -0.60 10.93 24.80
C ALA A 98 -0.94 11.79 23.58
N PHE A 99 -0.06 11.82 22.56
CA PHE A 99 -0.33 12.48 21.30
C PHE A 99 -1.52 11.88 20.55
N TRP A 100 -1.61 10.54 20.45
CA TRP A 100 -2.73 9.87 19.80
C TRP A 100 -4.05 10.08 20.55
N ARG A 101 -4.03 9.97 21.89
CA ARG A 101 -5.19 10.30 22.73
C ARG A 101 -5.62 11.76 22.54
N ARG A 102 -4.68 12.70 22.41
CA ARG A 102 -5.01 14.11 22.17
C ARG A 102 -5.52 14.34 20.75
N CYS A 103 -4.95 13.70 19.72
CA CYS A 103 -5.49 13.75 18.37
C CYS A 103 -6.93 13.25 18.35
N ALA A 104 -7.21 12.10 18.98
CA ALA A 104 -8.56 11.58 19.15
C ALA A 104 -9.48 12.59 19.85
N ALA A 105 -9.03 13.18 20.96
CA ALA A 105 -9.81 14.19 21.68
C ALA A 105 -10.07 15.47 20.85
N GLU A 106 -9.09 15.98 20.12
CA GLU A 106 -9.26 17.15 19.22
C GLU A 106 -10.17 16.83 18.03
N LEU A 107 -10.18 15.58 17.55
CA LEU A 107 -11.10 15.16 16.50
C LEU A 107 -12.55 15.10 17.00
N VAL A 108 -12.77 14.69 18.26
CA VAL A 108 -14.12 14.55 18.84
C VAL A 108 -14.64 15.87 19.42
N GLN A 109 -13.79 16.59 20.15
CA GLN A 109 -14.15 17.75 20.96
C GLN A 109 -13.72 19.08 20.32
N GLY A 110 -12.72 19.06 19.44
CA GLY A 110 -12.15 20.26 18.83
C GLY A 110 -12.90 20.69 17.57
N GLN A 111 -12.87 21.99 17.26
CA GLN A 111 -13.27 22.49 15.94
C GLN A 111 -12.32 22.02 14.81
N ALA A 112 -11.22 21.33 15.14
CA ALA A 112 -10.24 20.85 14.18
C ALA A 112 -10.85 19.92 13.13
N LEU A 113 -11.73 18.99 13.54
CA LEU A 113 -12.43 18.11 12.59
C LEU A 113 -13.35 18.90 11.66
N ARG A 114 -14.03 19.95 12.14
CA ARG A 114 -14.87 20.83 11.30
C ARG A 114 -14.06 21.73 10.37
N ARG A 115 -12.84 22.11 10.77
CA ARG A 115 -11.97 23.04 10.02
C ARG A 115 -11.00 22.33 9.08
N CYS A 116 -10.78 21.03 9.24
CA CYS A 116 -9.87 20.28 8.38
C CYS A 116 -10.41 20.20 6.96
N ASN A 117 -9.54 20.33 5.96
CA ASN A 117 -9.94 20.01 4.59
C ASN A 117 -10.02 18.47 4.40
N GLN A 118 -10.42 18.05 3.20
CA GLN A 118 -10.64 16.63 2.89
C GLN A 118 -9.34 15.79 3.02
N GLU A 119 -8.20 16.36 2.64
CA GLU A 119 -6.89 15.70 2.69
C GLU A 119 -6.41 15.53 4.12
N GLU A 120 -6.58 16.56 4.94
CA GLU A 120 -6.23 16.55 6.35
C GLU A 120 -7.07 15.53 7.12
N LEU A 121 -8.38 15.42 6.80
CA LEU A 121 -9.25 14.40 7.38
C LEU A 121 -8.75 13.00 7.05
N ALA A 122 -8.55 12.71 5.76
CA ALA A 122 -8.13 11.39 5.31
C ALA A 122 -6.77 10.98 5.88
N ALA A 123 -5.80 11.90 5.87
CA ALA A 123 -4.47 11.67 6.43
C ALA A 123 -4.53 11.38 7.93
N THR A 124 -5.32 12.15 8.68
CA THR A 124 -5.42 11.98 10.14
C THR A 124 -6.12 10.67 10.52
N VAL A 125 -7.24 10.35 9.87
CA VAL A 125 -7.99 9.11 10.15
C VAL A 125 -7.16 7.88 9.76
N THR A 126 -6.44 7.93 8.64
CA THR A 126 -5.52 6.86 8.21
C THR A 126 -4.37 6.70 9.20
N ALA A 127 -3.81 7.81 9.69
CA ALA A 127 -2.74 7.78 10.69
C ALA A 127 -3.20 7.12 12.00
N LEU A 128 -4.39 7.45 12.48
CA LEU A 128 -4.97 6.83 13.67
C LEU A 128 -5.23 5.34 13.49
N ALA A 129 -5.72 4.93 12.32
CA ALA A 129 -5.93 3.52 12.00
C ALA A 129 -4.60 2.74 12.02
N LEU A 130 -3.54 3.30 11.41
CA LEU A 130 -2.19 2.72 11.43
C LEU A 130 -1.58 2.67 12.84
N ALA A 131 -1.87 3.66 13.67
CA ALA A 131 -1.41 3.73 15.05
C ALA A 131 -2.21 2.85 16.02
N GLY A 132 -3.28 2.19 15.56
CA GLY A 132 -4.19 1.43 16.43
C GLY A 132 -5.01 2.31 17.39
N ALA A 133 -5.11 3.61 17.11
CA ALA A 133 -5.77 4.61 17.97
C ALA A 133 -7.19 4.98 17.50
N LEU A 134 -7.67 4.38 16.40
CA LEU A 134 -9.05 4.53 15.93
C LEU A 134 -9.95 3.47 16.60
N ASP A 135 -10.46 3.80 17.78
CA ASP A 135 -11.41 2.97 18.52
C ASP A 135 -12.88 3.23 18.13
N ALA A 136 -13.81 2.44 18.65
CA ALA A 136 -15.23 2.54 18.27
C ALA A 136 -15.86 3.91 18.59
N PRO A 137 -15.63 4.54 19.77
CA PRO A 137 -16.11 5.89 20.05
C PRO A 137 -15.57 6.95 19.07
N LEU A 138 -14.26 6.94 18.81
CA LEU A 138 -13.65 7.89 17.87
C LEU A 138 -14.16 7.65 16.44
N ALA A 139 -14.29 6.39 16.02
CA ALA A 139 -14.84 6.04 14.72
C ALA A 139 -16.28 6.54 14.56
N ALA A 140 -17.13 6.44 15.59
CA ALA A 140 -18.49 6.97 15.55
C ALA A 140 -18.53 8.50 15.37
N ALA A 141 -17.64 9.23 16.06
CA ALA A 141 -17.55 10.69 15.92
C ALA A 141 -17.06 11.10 14.52
N VAL A 142 -16.01 10.44 14.01
CA VAL A 142 -15.48 10.66 12.66
C VAL A 142 -16.55 10.34 11.60
N ALA A 143 -17.31 9.25 11.78
CA ALA A 143 -18.39 8.87 10.88
C ALA A 143 -19.49 9.95 10.83
N SER A 144 -19.91 10.46 11.98
CA SER A 144 -20.93 11.52 12.07
C SER A 144 -20.53 12.78 11.30
N GLU A 145 -19.29 13.26 11.50
CA GLU A 145 -18.79 14.43 10.79
C GLU A 145 -18.61 14.18 9.29
N ALA A 146 -18.03 13.04 8.92
CA ALA A 146 -17.82 12.70 7.51
C ALA A 146 -19.16 12.66 6.76
N CYS A 147 -20.19 12.05 7.35
CA CYS A 147 -21.56 12.08 6.82
C CYS A 147 -22.12 13.50 6.70
N GLY A 148 -21.89 14.37 7.70
CA GLY A 148 -22.29 15.77 7.66
C GLY A 148 -21.67 16.53 6.47
N ARG A 149 -20.38 16.31 6.20
CA ARG A 149 -19.66 16.93 5.08
C ARG A 149 -20.10 16.43 3.71
N LEU A 150 -20.47 15.15 3.63
CA LEU A 150 -20.98 14.53 2.41
C LEU A 150 -22.34 15.10 1.98
N SER A 151 -23.04 15.79 2.89
CA SER A 151 -24.27 16.53 2.58
C SER A 151 -24.02 17.93 1.96
N GLY A 152 -22.76 18.37 1.86
CA GLY A 152 -22.33 19.68 1.33
C GLY A 152 -21.46 19.58 0.07
N ALA A 153 -20.26 20.19 0.07
CA ALA A 153 -19.32 20.29 -1.07
C ALA A 153 -18.67 18.96 -1.52
N GLY A 154 -19.21 17.81 -1.08
CA GLY A 154 -18.68 16.47 -1.36
C GLY A 154 -17.29 16.20 -0.73
N LEU A 155 -16.83 14.95 -0.74
CA LEU A 155 -15.44 14.57 -0.48
C LEU A 155 -14.84 13.97 -1.75
N GLY A 156 -13.59 14.30 -2.08
CA GLY A 156 -12.88 13.72 -3.23
C GLY A 156 -12.59 12.23 -3.04
N LEU A 157 -12.43 11.49 -4.15
CA LEU A 157 -12.24 10.04 -4.17
C LEU A 157 -11.09 9.56 -3.28
N ARG A 158 -9.97 10.30 -3.22
CA ARG A 158 -8.83 9.99 -2.34
C ARG A 158 -9.21 10.03 -0.86
N CYS A 159 -9.96 11.05 -0.46
CA CYS A 159 -10.43 11.19 0.91
C CYS A 159 -11.40 10.05 1.27
N LEU A 160 -12.37 9.78 0.39
CA LEU A 160 -13.33 8.68 0.55
C LEU A 160 -12.64 7.33 0.72
N ALA A 161 -11.65 7.03 -0.14
CA ALA A 161 -10.88 5.79 -0.08
C ALA A 161 -10.09 5.65 1.23
N GLY A 162 -9.42 6.72 1.68
CA GLY A 162 -8.65 6.71 2.92
C GLY A 162 -9.52 6.50 4.16
N VAL A 163 -10.67 7.18 4.24
CA VAL A 163 -11.63 7.00 5.34
C VAL A 163 -12.23 5.59 5.32
N ALA A 164 -12.69 5.11 4.16
CA ALA A 164 -13.25 3.76 4.04
C ALA A 164 -12.22 2.68 4.42
N TRP A 165 -10.98 2.80 3.94
CA TRP A 165 -9.88 1.88 4.28
C TRP A 165 -9.63 1.85 5.79
N SER A 166 -9.61 3.02 6.43
CA SER A 166 -9.36 3.15 7.87
C SER A 166 -10.41 2.45 8.72
N PHE A 167 -11.70 2.58 8.35
CA PHE A 167 -12.79 1.92 9.06
C PHE A 167 -12.82 0.40 8.79
N ALA A 168 -12.57 -0.01 7.55
CA ALA A 168 -12.52 -1.41 7.16
C ALA A 168 -11.37 -2.13 7.89
N THR A 169 -10.16 -1.57 7.88
CA THR A 169 -8.95 -2.21 8.41
C THR A 169 -8.96 -2.36 9.93
N THR A 170 -9.63 -1.46 10.65
CA THR A 170 -9.70 -1.50 12.13
C THR A 170 -10.88 -2.31 12.65
N GLY A 171 -11.77 -2.78 11.77
CA GLY A 171 -13.01 -3.47 12.15
C GLY A 171 -14.06 -2.54 12.78
N CYS A 172 -13.87 -1.22 12.69
CA CYS A 172 -14.82 -0.23 13.19
C CYS A 172 -15.90 0.10 12.14
N CYS A 173 -16.31 -0.88 11.33
CA CYS A 173 -17.24 -0.69 10.22
C CYS A 173 -18.52 0.05 10.66
N ASN A 174 -18.84 1.14 9.98
CA ASN A 174 -20.01 1.97 10.26
C ASN A 174 -20.89 2.02 9.01
N MET A 175 -21.98 1.24 8.99
CA MET A 175 -22.84 1.10 7.81
C MET A 175 -23.37 2.45 7.27
N PRO A 176 -23.88 3.37 8.11
CA PRO A 176 -24.26 4.71 7.64
C PRO A 176 -23.14 5.48 6.93
N LEU A 177 -21.91 5.42 7.45
CA LEU A 177 -20.76 6.05 6.80
C LEU A 177 -20.47 5.45 5.43
N PHE A 178 -20.49 4.12 5.31
CA PHE A 178 -20.24 3.46 4.02
C PHE A 178 -21.31 3.82 2.98
N LEU A 179 -22.57 3.96 3.37
CA LEU A 179 -23.64 4.42 2.47
C LEU A 179 -23.44 5.88 2.04
N CYS A 180 -23.00 6.75 2.95
CA CYS A 180 -22.67 8.14 2.61
C CYS A 180 -21.46 8.23 1.66
N ILE A 181 -20.42 7.42 1.92
CA ILE A 181 -19.25 7.29 1.06
C ILE A 181 -19.66 6.77 -0.33
N GLU A 182 -20.54 5.77 -0.37
CA GLU A 182 -21.06 5.22 -1.62
C GLU A 182 -21.74 6.28 -2.46
N LYS A 183 -22.70 7.00 -1.86
CA LYS A 183 -23.42 8.08 -2.52
C LYS A 183 -22.48 9.17 -3.05
N ALA A 184 -21.51 9.60 -2.27
CA ALA A 184 -20.58 10.64 -2.71
C ALA A 184 -19.61 10.16 -3.79
N ALA A 185 -19.15 8.91 -3.72
CA ALA A 185 -18.34 8.33 -4.78
C ALA A 185 -19.12 8.24 -6.09
N LEU A 186 -20.39 7.82 -6.05
CA LEU A 186 -21.28 7.80 -7.22
C LEU A 186 -21.45 9.21 -7.81
N ASN A 187 -21.79 10.20 -7.00
CA ASN A 187 -21.91 11.59 -7.45
C ASN A 187 -20.61 12.11 -8.09
N ALA A 188 -19.45 11.77 -7.54
CA ALA A 188 -18.16 12.18 -8.09
C ALA A 188 -17.87 11.52 -9.45
N LEU A 189 -18.28 10.26 -9.63
CA LEU A 189 -18.14 9.54 -10.89
C LEU A 189 -19.11 10.07 -11.95
N GLU A 190 -20.36 10.34 -11.57
CA GLU A 190 -21.40 10.92 -12.43
C GLU A 190 -21.01 12.33 -12.89
N GLY A 191 -20.60 13.20 -11.96
CA GLY A 191 -20.15 14.56 -12.29
C GLY A 191 -18.93 14.57 -13.23
N ALA A 192 -17.94 13.69 -12.99
CA ALA A 192 -16.79 13.56 -13.90
C ALA A 192 -17.22 13.11 -15.30
N GLN A 193 -18.21 12.23 -15.40
CA GLN A 193 -18.75 11.77 -16.68
C GLN A 193 -19.51 12.89 -17.40
N GLU A 194 -20.35 13.64 -16.70
CA GLU A 194 -21.12 14.78 -17.25
C GLU A 194 -20.20 15.90 -17.75
N GLU A 195 -19.14 16.21 -17.00
CA GLU A 195 -18.15 17.22 -17.38
C GLU A 195 -17.15 16.71 -18.44
N GLY A 196 -17.20 15.43 -18.80
CA GLY A 196 -16.25 14.82 -19.73
C GLY A 196 -14.81 14.74 -19.19
N VAL A 197 -14.64 14.79 -17.87
CA VAL A 197 -13.34 14.76 -17.20
C VAL A 197 -12.90 13.30 -17.01
N ALA A 198 -11.79 12.94 -17.65
CA ALA A 198 -11.22 11.60 -17.52
C ALA A 198 -10.71 11.34 -16.11
N ILE A 199 -11.05 10.17 -15.56
CA ILE A 199 -10.52 9.70 -14.29
C ILE A 199 -9.13 9.11 -14.52
N THR A 200 -8.12 9.67 -13.86
CA THR A 200 -6.72 9.29 -14.08
C THR A 200 -5.93 9.18 -12.78
N GLY A 201 -4.75 8.54 -12.87
CA GLY A 201 -3.72 8.57 -11.83
C GLY A 201 -4.23 8.16 -10.44
N GLU A 202 -4.08 9.06 -9.47
CA GLU A 202 -4.44 8.83 -8.07
C GLU A 202 -5.94 8.56 -7.86
N ASN A 203 -6.83 9.06 -8.71
CA ASN A 203 -8.25 8.77 -8.59
C ASN A 203 -8.55 7.30 -8.96
N LEU A 204 -7.84 6.72 -9.94
CA LEU A 204 -7.98 5.30 -10.27
C LEU A 204 -7.48 4.41 -9.13
N LYS A 205 -6.35 4.77 -8.50
CA LYS A 205 -5.87 4.10 -7.28
C LYS A 205 -6.86 4.21 -6.13
N SER A 206 -7.48 5.38 -5.98
CA SER A 206 -8.48 5.63 -4.94
C SER A 206 -9.73 4.78 -5.16
N LEU A 207 -10.19 4.58 -6.41
CA LEU A 207 -11.31 3.68 -6.72
C LEU A 207 -10.97 2.22 -6.40
N LEU A 208 -9.75 1.76 -6.71
CA LEU A 208 -9.29 0.42 -6.31
C LEU A 208 -9.26 0.28 -4.79
N GLY A 209 -8.71 1.26 -4.07
CA GLY A 209 -8.69 1.27 -2.60
C GLY A 209 -10.09 1.28 -1.99
N LEU A 210 -11.01 2.04 -2.57
CA LEU A 210 -12.42 2.07 -2.16
C LEU A 210 -13.09 0.71 -2.38
N SER A 211 -12.87 0.08 -3.53
CA SER A 211 -13.41 -1.25 -3.83
C SER A 211 -12.93 -2.31 -2.84
N TRP A 212 -11.64 -2.25 -2.46
CA TRP A 212 -11.09 -3.12 -1.43
C TRP A 212 -11.73 -2.86 -0.07
N ALA A 213 -11.87 -1.59 0.34
CA ALA A 213 -12.45 -1.25 1.63
C ALA A 213 -13.89 -1.76 1.76
N PHE A 214 -14.70 -1.61 0.71
CA PHE A 214 -16.08 -2.11 0.68
C PHE A 214 -16.13 -3.64 0.71
N ALA A 215 -15.30 -4.31 -0.09
CA ALA A 215 -15.24 -5.77 -0.12
C ALA A 215 -14.75 -6.35 1.21
N PHE A 216 -13.72 -5.73 1.82
CA PHE A 216 -13.17 -6.12 3.11
C PHE A 216 -14.18 -5.94 4.26
N ALA A 217 -14.91 -4.81 4.26
CA ALA A 217 -15.89 -4.50 5.29
C ALA A 217 -17.18 -5.34 5.20
N GLY A 218 -17.42 -6.05 4.10
CA GLY A 218 -18.61 -6.89 3.92
C GLY A 218 -19.92 -6.11 3.86
N VAL A 219 -19.89 -4.88 3.35
CA VAL A 219 -21.06 -3.97 3.29
C VAL A 219 -22.13 -4.54 2.35
N ALA A 220 -23.41 -4.49 2.77
CA ALA A 220 -24.56 -5.05 2.04
C ALA A 220 -24.70 -4.40 0.65
N GLY A 221 -24.86 -5.23 -0.40
CA GLY A 221 -24.74 -4.85 -1.82
C GLY A 221 -23.52 -5.47 -2.50
N GLY A 222 -22.46 -5.82 -1.74
CA GLY A 222 -21.32 -6.63 -2.19
C GLY A 222 -20.66 -6.11 -3.47
N ALA A 223 -20.04 -6.99 -4.25
CA ALA A 223 -19.45 -6.68 -5.56
C ALA A 223 -20.49 -6.32 -6.65
N HIS A 224 -21.79 -6.34 -6.32
CA HIS A 224 -22.89 -6.22 -7.27
C HIS A 224 -23.76 -4.96 -7.08
N GLY A 225 -23.46 -4.14 -6.09
CA GLY A 225 -24.09 -2.84 -5.86
C GLY A 225 -23.80 -1.84 -6.97
N GLN A 226 -24.47 -0.68 -6.93
CA GLN A 226 -24.33 0.36 -7.96
C GLN A 226 -22.90 0.91 -8.00
N LEU A 227 -22.33 1.31 -6.86
CA LEU A 227 -20.95 1.81 -6.82
C LEU A 227 -19.94 0.80 -7.38
N PRO A 228 -19.93 -0.48 -6.97
CA PRO A 228 -19.03 -1.46 -7.55
C PRO A 228 -19.07 -1.54 -9.08
N ARG A 229 -20.27 -1.54 -9.66
CA ARG A 229 -20.46 -1.59 -11.11
C ARG A 229 -19.96 -0.31 -11.79
N THR A 230 -20.30 0.86 -11.24
CA THR A 230 -19.87 2.16 -11.78
C THR A 230 -18.36 2.34 -11.66
N ALA A 231 -17.76 1.96 -10.53
CA ALA A 231 -16.32 2.03 -10.30
C ALA A 231 -15.55 1.08 -11.24
N LEU A 232 -16.00 -0.17 -11.41
CA LEU A 232 -15.40 -1.10 -12.37
C LEU A 232 -15.52 -0.56 -13.81
N SER A 233 -16.69 -0.03 -14.18
CA SER A 233 -16.89 0.58 -15.51
C SER A 233 -15.93 1.75 -15.74
N ALA A 234 -15.78 2.63 -14.76
CA ALA A 234 -14.85 3.77 -14.83
C ALA A 234 -13.38 3.31 -14.95
N LEU A 235 -12.96 2.33 -14.16
CA LEU A 235 -11.61 1.75 -14.19
C LEU A 235 -11.30 1.09 -15.55
N VAL A 236 -12.21 0.25 -16.04
CA VAL A 236 -12.08 -0.44 -17.33
C VAL A 236 -12.14 0.54 -18.49
N GLY A 237 -13.02 1.55 -18.42
CA GLY A 237 -13.12 2.62 -19.42
C GLY A 237 -11.86 3.47 -19.51
N ALA A 238 -11.29 3.85 -18.36
CA ALA A 238 -10.01 4.56 -18.31
C ALA A 238 -8.87 3.72 -18.90
N GLY A 239 -8.83 2.42 -18.59
CA GLY A 239 -7.87 1.49 -19.21
C GLY A 239 -8.02 1.42 -20.73
N ALA A 240 -9.25 1.23 -21.23
CA ALA A 240 -9.52 1.19 -22.67
C ALA A 240 -9.12 2.48 -23.39
N ALA A 241 -9.33 3.64 -22.76
CA ALA A 241 -8.88 4.93 -23.29
C ALA A 241 -7.34 5.01 -23.37
N MET A 242 -6.63 4.53 -22.35
CA MET A 242 -5.16 4.44 -22.38
C MET A 242 -4.67 3.50 -23.49
N ASP A 243 -5.30 2.34 -23.65
CA ASP A 243 -5.00 1.39 -24.73
C ASP A 243 -5.22 2.03 -26.12
N GLN A 244 -6.27 2.84 -26.29
CA GLN A 244 -6.53 3.57 -27.54
C GLN A 244 -5.49 4.68 -27.78
N GLN A 245 -5.17 5.47 -26.76
CA GLN A 245 -4.14 6.51 -26.85
C GLN A 245 -2.78 5.93 -27.22
N ARG A 246 -2.39 4.80 -26.62
CA ARG A 246 -1.12 4.13 -26.92
C ARG A 246 -1.09 3.52 -28.31
N ARG A 247 -2.19 2.91 -28.77
CA ARG A 247 -2.30 2.44 -30.17
C ARG A 247 -2.07 3.56 -31.17
N ASN A 248 -2.61 4.75 -30.91
CA ASN A 248 -2.45 5.91 -31.79
C ASN A 248 -1.03 6.51 -31.73
N ALA A 249 -0.31 6.33 -30.62
CA ALA A 249 1.01 6.91 -30.38
C ALA A 249 2.19 6.03 -30.84
N LEU A 250 1.96 4.81 -31.33
CA LEU A 250 3.02 3.88 -31.74
C LEU A 250 3.75 4.37 -33.00
N SER A 251 4.78 5.20 -32.80
CA SER A 251 5.91 5.40 -33.72
C SER A 251 7.09 4.54 -33.23
N ALA A 252 7.58 3.64 -34.08
CA ALA A 252 8.81 2.83 -33.94
C ALA A 252 9.17 2.34 -32.52
N ILE A 253 8.77 1.11 -32.19
CA ILE A 253 9.23 0.41 -30.98
C ILE A 253 10.76 0.25 -31.08
N PRO A 254 11.55 0.78 -30.14
CA PRO A 254 12.99 0.55 -30.15
C PRO A 254 13.29 -0.95 -29.99
N PRO A 255 14.38 -1.45 -30.60
CA PRO A 255 14.71 -2.87 -30.55
C PRO A 255 14.84 -3.33 -29.10
N VAL A 256 14.09 -4.39 -28.77
CA VAL A 256 14.12 -5.02 -27.46
C VAL A 256 15.51 -5.64 -27.25
N PRO A 257 16.20 -5.35 -26.14
CA PRO A 257 17.47 -5.99 -25.85
C PRO A 257 17.25 -7.50 -25.66
N THR A 258 18.00 -8.31 -26.41
CA THR A 258 18.01 -9.76 -26.25
C THR A 258 18.41 -10.10 -24.81
N LEU A 259 17.53 -10.77 -24.07
CA LEU A 259 17.88 -11.25 -22.74
C LEU A 259 19.02 -12.26 -22.89
N ALA A 260 20.18 -11.97 -22.27
CA ALA A 260 21.27 -12.94 -22.25
C ALA A 260 20.78 -14.23 -21.59
N ALA A 261 21.06 -15.38 -22.19
CA ALA A 261 20.70 -16.68 -21.64
C ALA A 261 21.42 -16.87 -20.29
N ALA A 262 20.70 -16.65 -19.20
CA ALA A 262 21.23 -16.87 -17.86
C ALA A 262 21.05 -18.34 -17.46
N PRO A 263 22.07 -18.99 -16.86
CA PRO A 263 21.95 -20.39 -16.46
C PRO A 263 20.89 -20.59 -15.36
N GLY A 264 20.06 -21.63 -15.45
CA GLY A 264 19.03 -21.97 -14.46
C GLY A 264 17.58 -21.86 -14.98
N PRO A 265 16.58 -22.21 -14.15
CA PRO A 265 15.18 -22.18 -14.57
C PRO A 265 14.71 -20.75 -14.88
N ALA A 266 14.05 -20.59 -16.03
CA ALA A 266 13.44 -19.35 -16.48
C ALA A 266 11.93 -19.33 -16.20
N PRO A 267 11.30 -18.14 -16.09
CA PRO A 267 9.86 -18.00 -16.02
C PRO A 267 9.18 -18.61 -17.24
N LYS A 268 7.94 -19.09 -17.06
CA LYS A 268 7.16 -19.73 -18.13
C LYS A 268 5.73 -19.20 -18.14
N PHE A 269 5.22 -18.79 -19.28
CA PHE A 269 3.79 -18.52 -19.43
C PHE A 269 3.04 -19.85 -19.36
N VAL A 270 2.06 -19.93 -18.45
CA VAL A 270 1.31 -21.16 -18.18
C VAL A 270 -0.18 -21.05 -18.53
N ALA A 271 -0.71 -19.83 -18.70
CA ALA A 271 -2.06 -19.61 -19.21
C ALA A 271 -2.20 -18.23 -19.87
N GLU A 272 -3.08 -18.14 -20.86
CA GLU A 272 -3.59 -16.90 -21.44
C GLU A 272 -4.99 -16.63 -20.86
N LEU A 273 -5.29 -15.37 -20.55
CA LEU A 273 -6.57 -14.95 -19.99
C LEU A 273 -7.15 -13.80 -20.83
N LEU A 274 -8.47 -13.58 -20.71
CA LEU A 274 -9.17 -12.44 -21.31
C LEU A 274 -8.88 -12.28 -22.81
N GLY A 275 -8.89 -13.37 -23.58
CA GLY A 275 -8.64 -13.28 -25.03
C GLY A 275 -7.22 -12.79 -25.38
N ARG A 276 -6.21 -13.18 -24.59
CA ARG A 276 -4.78 -12.78 -24.73
C ARG A 276 -4.45 -11.37 -24.26
N GLU A 277 -5.36 -10.71 -23.55
CA GLU A 277 -5.06 -9.42 -22.92
C GLU A 277 -4.37 -9.57 -21.56
N ALA A 278 -4.26 -10.79 -21.04
CA ALA A 278 -3.58 -11.09 -19.79
C ALA A 278 -2.97 -12.49 -19.78
N TYR A 279 -2.09 -12.76 -18.82
CA TYR A 279 -1.38 -14.02 -18.71
C TYR A 279 -1.17 -14.45 -17.25
N VAL A 280 -0.94 -15.75 -17.07
CA VAL A 280 -0.39 -16.33 -15.84
C VAL A 280 1.03 -16.81 -16.13
N LEU A 281 1.98 -16.37 -15.32
CA LEU A 281 3.39 -16.72 -15.42
C LEU A 281 3.80 -17.57 -14.22
N PHE A 282 4.39 -18.74 -14.45
CA PHE A 282 5.11 -19.45 -13.40
C PHE A 282 6.51 -18.85 -13.22
N LYS A 283 6.76 -18.25 -12.06
CA LYS A 283 8.04 -17.68 -11.62
C LYS A 283 8.83 -18.72 -10.81
N PRO A 284 10.05 -19.10 -11.22
CA PRO A 284 10.93 -19.91 -10.37
C PRO A 284 11.61 -19.09 -9.26
N PRO A 285 12.25 -19.73 -8.27
CA PRO A 285 13.09 -19.04 -7.28
C PRO A 285 14.27 -18.33 -7.94
N GLY A 286 14.76 -17.25 -7.34
CA GLY A 286 15.87 -16.43 -7.84
C GLY A 286 15.47 -15.34 -8.85
N TRP A 287 14.17 -15.20 -9.14
CA TRP A 287 13.62 -14.13 -9.97
C TRP A 287 12.82 -13.15 -9.11
N GLU A 288 13.08 -11.86 -9.25
CA GLU A 288 12.39 -10.81 -8.52
C GLU A 288 11.19 -10.29 -9.34
N VAL A 289 10.05 -10.09 -8.66
CA VAL A 289 8.87 -9.46 -9.27
C VAL A 289 8.91 -7.97 -8.96
N ASP A 290 9.29 -7.17 -9.94
CA ASP A 290 9.42 -5.72 -9.84
C ASP A 290 8.17 -5.02 -10.40
N THR A 291 7.31 -4.51 -9.52
CA THR A 291 6.08 -3.78 -9.90
C THR A 291 6.32 -2.25 -9.97
N GLY A 292 7.56 -1.79 -10.13
CA GLY A 292 7.90 -0.37 -10.18
C GLY A 292 7.91 0.37 -8.83
N GLU A 293 7.52 -0.27 -7.74
CA GLU A 293 7.68 0.22 -6.35
C GLU A 293 9.03 -0.21 -5.76
N ASP A 294 10.13 -0.03 -6.50
CA ASP A 294 11.45 -0.38 -5.98
C ASP A 294 11.86 0.63 -4.88
N PRO A 295 12.19 0.17 -3.66
CA PRO A 295 12.62 1.05 -2.60
C PRO A 295 14.06 1.50 -2.87
N SER A 296 14.28 2.80 -2.68
CA SER A 296 15.56 3.50 -2.65
C SER A 296 16.15 3.92 -4.02
N PRO A 297 16.20 5.25 -4.29
CA PRO A 297 17.01 5.87 -5.36
C PRO A 297 18.54 5.68 -5.22
N GLY A 298 19.00 4.87 -4.26
CA GLY A 298 20.40 4.56 -3.99
C GLY A 298 20.77 3.08 -4.19
N GLY A 299 19.81 2.21 -4.50
CA GLY A 299 20.08 0.83 -4.90
C GLY A 299 20.54 0.81 -6.36
N GLY A 300 21.82 1.11 -6.62
CA GLY A 300 22.37 0.89 -7.96
C GLY A 300 22.00 -0.51 -8.44
N ARG A 301 21.58 -0.66 -9.71
CA ARG A 301 21.29 -1.95 -10.37
C ARG A 301 22.30 -2.97 -9.88
N VAL A 302 21.91 -3.83 -8.95
CA VAL A 302 22.81 -4.88 -8.46
C VAL A 302 23.00 -5.80 -9.64
N ALA A 303 24.17 -5.71 -10.27
CA ALA A 303 24.50 -6.51 -11.44
C ALA A 303 24.22 -7.98 -11.10
N GLY A 304 23.31 -8.62 -11.85
CA GLY A 304 22.95 -10.03 -11.67
C GLY A 304 21.55 -10.33 -11.12
N ARG A 305 20.74 -9.32 -10.74
CA ARG A 305 19.31 -9.56 -10.41
C ARG A 305 18.51 -9.94 -11.66
N ARG A 306 17.71 -11.00 -11.57
CA ARG A 306 16.82 -11.46 -12.65
C ARG A 306 15.43 -10.93 -12.42
N LEU A 307 14.97 -10.03 -13.28
CA LEU A 307 13.69 -9.35 -13.14
C LEU A 307 12.64 -10.03 -14.01
N VAL A 308 11.48 -10.34 -13.42
CA VAL A 308 10.34 -10.88 -14.17
C VAL A 308 9.88 -9.89 -15.23
N SER A 309 9.91 -8.59 -14.95
CA SER A 309 9.49 -7.59 -15.92
C SER A 309 10.39 -7.55 -17.17
N GLU A 310 11.70 -7.73 -17.01
CA GLU A 310 12.64 -7.79 -18.15
C GLU A 310 12.36 -9.02 -19.02
N PHE A 311 12.06 -10.17 -18.40
CA PHE A 311 11.63 -11.37 -19.13
C PHE A 311 10.32 -11.15 -19.91
N VAL A 312 9.31 -10.55 -19.28
CA VAL A 312 8.01 -10.30 -19.93
C VAL A 312 8.16 -9.32 -21.08
N ARG A 313 8.93 -8.24 -20.90
CA ARG A 313 9.20 -7.26 -21.97
C ARG A 313 9.91 -7.89 -23.17
N ALA A 314 10.84 -8.81 -22.91
CA ALA A 314 11.51 -9.55 -23.96
C ALA A 314 10.54 -10.49 -24.72
N ALA A 315 9.63 -11.13 -24.00
CA ALA A 315 8.69 -12.10 -24.57
C ALA A 315 7.46 -11.47 -25.23
N MET A 316 7.06 -10.26 -24.84
CA MET A 316 5.84 -9.58 -25.28
C MET A 316 6.14 -8.20 -25.89
N PRO A 317 6.98 -8.13 -26.95
CA PRO A 317 7.26 -6.88 -27.62
C PRO A 317 5.96 -6.28 -28.21
N GLY A 318 5.67 -5.03 -27.88
CA GLY A 318 4.50 -4.30 -28.41
C GLY A 318 3.31 -4.14 -27.46
N ALA A 319 3.30 -4.83 -26.32
CA ALA A 319 2.35 -4.52 -25.26
C ALA A 319 2.77 -3.24 -24.53
N ALA A 320 2.08 -2.12 -24.77
CA ALA A 320 2.50 -0.81 -24.23
C ALA A 320 2.65 -0.79 -22.70
N ILE A 321 1.78 -1.52 -22.00
CA ILE A 321 1.78 -1.57 -20.53
C ILE A 321 3.06 -2.21 -19.95
N VAL A 322 3.75 -3.11 -20.68
CA VAL A 322 4.97 -3.77 -20.18
C VAL A 322 6.16 -2.79 -20.07
N GLU A 323 6.08 -1.67 -20.79
CA GLU A 323 7.05 -0.58 -20.70
C GLU A 323 6.67 0.47 -19.64
N ASP A 324 5.43 0.44 -19.16
CA ASP A 324 4.88 1.45 -18.26
C ASP A 324 5.20 1.14 -16.79
N LEU A 325 6.18 1.85 -16.24
CA LEU A 325 6.55 1.77 -14.84
C LEU A 325 5.43 2.18 -13.88
N VAL A 326 4.55 3.11 -14.26
CA VAL A 326 3.46 3.60 -13.39
C VAL A 326 2.44 2.50 -13.13
N HIS A 327 2.26 1.60 -14.10
CA HIS A 327 1.36 0.45 -14.02
C HIS A 327 2.11 -0.85 -13.71
N GLY A 328 3.27 -0.74 -13.05
CA GLY A 328 4.08 -1.88 -12.64
C GLY A 328 4.46 -2.81 -13.78
N ARG A 329 4.59 -2.28 -15.00
CA ARG A 329 4.88 -3.04 -16.22
C ARG A 329 3.84 -4.11 -16.52
N GLY A 330 2.59 -3.88 -16.11
CA GLY A 330 1.48 -4.80 -16.25
C GLY A 330 1.49 -5.96 -15.24
N LEU A 331 2.43 -6.03 -14.30
CA LEU A 331 2.43 -7.03 -13.23
C LEU A 331 1.48 -6.61 -12.10
N LEU A 332 0.59 -7.51 -11.68
CA LEU A 332 -0.51 -7.15 -10.76
C LEU A 332 -0.21 -7.41 -9.28
N HIS A 333 0.72 -8.32 -9.00
CA HIS A 333 1.12 -8.65 -7.64
C HIS A 333 2.55 -9.19 -7.62
N ARG A 334 3.13 -9.22 -6.42
CA ARG A 334 4.52 -9.67 -6.20
C ARG A 334 4.59 -11.02 -5.50
N LEU A 335 5.68 -11.73 -5.79
CA LEU A 335 6.18 -12.86 -5.01
C LEU A 335 7.63 -12.57 -4.64
N ASP A 336 8.06 -13.00 -3.46
CA ASP A 336 9.44 -12.81 -3.04
C ASP A 336 10.41 -13.50 -3.99
N ALA A 337 11.63 -12.94 -4.10
CA ALA A 337 12.63 -13.41 -5.05
C ALA A 337 12.93 -14.92 -4.89
N ASN A 338 13.01 -15.40 -3.65
CA ASN A 338 13.31 -16.78 -3.32
C ASN A 338 12.09 -17.72 -3.34
N SER A 339 10.88 -17.18 -3.51
CA SER A 339 9.66 -17.96 -3.62
C SER A 339 9.44 -18.38 -5.08
N SER A 340 8.78 -19.52 -5.31
CA SER A 340 8.25 -19.88 -6.64
C SER A 340 6.74 -19.77 -6.65
N GLY A 341 6.14 -19.56 -7.81
CA GLY A 341 4.68 -19.60 -7.92
C GLY A 341 4.14 -18.88 -9.14
N LEU A 342 2.82 -18.74 -9.16
CA LEU A 342 2.10 -18.07 -10.23
C LEU A 342 2.11 -16.55 -10.01
N VAL A 343 2.31 -15.80 -11.09
CA VAL A 343 2.25 -14.34 -11.15
C VAL A 343 1.26 -13.95 -12.25
N LEU A 344 0.27 -13.14 -11.89
CA LEU A 344 -0.72 -12.60 -12.81
C LEU A 344 -0.19 -11.31 -13.45
N GLY A 345 -0.31 -11.20 -14.77
CA GLY A 345 0.07 -10.02 -15.54
C GLY A 345 -0.96 -9.65 -16.61
N ALA A 346 -1.01 -8.37 -16.96
CA ALA A 346 -1.83 -7.81 -18.01
C ALA A 346 -0.97 -7.29 -19.17
N LEU A 347 -1.50 -7.37 -20.38
CA LEU A 347 -0.90 -6.86 -21.62
C LEU A 347 -1.62 -5.60 -22.14
N THR A 348 -2.78 -5.27 -21.56
CA THR A 348 -3.54 -4.03 -21.83
C THR A 348 -3.89 -3.32 -20.52
N TYR A 349 -4.08 -2.01 -20.58
CA TYR A 349 -4.50 -1.21 -19.42
C TYR A 349 -5.93 -1.57 -18.98
N GLN A 350 -6.81 -1.89 -19.93
CA GLN A 350 -8.15 -2.37 -19.65
C GLN A 350 -8.12 -3.68 -18.82
N ALA A 351 -7.32 -4.66 -19.24
CA ALA A 351 -7.17 -5.92 -18.50
C ALA A 351 -6.51 -5.71 -17.14
N PHE A 352 -5.52 -4.82 -17.05
CA PHE A 352 -4.85 -4.45 -15.80
C PHE A 352 -5.85 -3.99 -14.74
N TYR A 353 -6.72 -3.04 -15.09
CA TYR A 353 -7.72 -2.52 -14.16
C TYR A 353 -8.82 -3.54 -13.83
N ARG A 354 -9.27 -4.34 -14.80
CA ARG A 354 -10.25 -5.43 -14.56
C ARG A 354 -9.71 -6.48 -13.58
N LEU A 355 -8.45 -6.88 -13.75
CA LEU A 355 -7.84 -7.89 -12.90
C LEU A 355 -7.42 -7.33 -11.53
N HIS A 356 -6.97 -6.07 -11.46
CA HIS A 356 -6.79 -5.41 -10.17
C HIS A 356 -8.10 -5.31 -9.40
N TRP A 357 -9.21 -4.96 -10.06
CA TRP A 357 -10.53 -5.02 -9.43
C TRP A 357 -10.83 -6.40 -8.86
N ALA A 358 -10.61 -7.46 -9.64
CA ALA A 358 -10.84 -8.84 -9.20
C ALA A 358 -10.00 -9.21 -7.97
N LEU A 359 -8.74 -8.76 -7.91
CA LEU A 359 -7.88 -8.92 -6.74
C LEU A 359 -8.35 -8.13 -5.52
N HIS A 360 -8.76 -6.86 -5.69
CA HIS A 360 -9.21 -5.98 -4.60
C HIS A 360 -10.56 -6.41 -4.03
N THR A 361 -11.40 -7.06 -4.83
CA THR A 361 -12.75 -7.51 -4.45
C THR A 361 -12.84 -9.00 -4.14
N TYR A 362 -11.72 -9.68 -3.92
CA TYR A 362 -11.66 -11.10 -3.54
C TYR A 362 -12.31 -12.05 -4.55
N GLN A 363 -12.29 -11.72 -5.83
CA GLN A 363 -12.71 -12.62 -6.92
C GLN A 363 -11.58 -13.56 -7.38
N VAL A 364 -10.33 -13.29 -6.94
CA VAL A 364 -9.17 -14.13 -7.19
C VAL A 364 -8.66 -14.67 -5.86
N ASP A 365 -8.81 -15.98 -5.67
CA ASP A 365 -8.24 -16.68 -4.54
C ASP A 365 -6.74 -16.94 -4.74
N ARG A 366 -5.98 -16.83 -3.65
CA ARG A 366 -4.54 -17.10 -3.64
C ARG A 366 -4.24 -18.14 -2.58
N GLU A 367 -3.75 -19.29 -3.04
CA GLU A 367 -3.28 -20.37 -2.19
C GLU A 367 -1.77 -20.50 -2.29
N TYR A 368 -1.13 -20.72 -1.14
CA TYR A 368 0.30 -20.86 -1.00
C TYR A 368 0.60 -22.22 -0.38
N VAL A 369 1.67 -22.86 -0.85
CA VAL A 369 2.19 -24.08 -0.24
C VAL A 369 3.52 -23.74 0.43
N ALA A 370 3.63 -24.06 1.72
CA ALA A 370 4.79 -23.75 2.52
C ALA A 370 5.28 -24.98 3.29
N LEU A 371 6.59 -25.08 3.48
CA LEU A 371 7.20 -26.03 4.40
C LEU A 371 7.65 -25.27 5.66
N SER A 372 7.03 -25.58 6.79
CA SER A 372 7.34 -24.95 8.09
C SER A 372 8.13 -25.89 8.99
N HIS A 373 9.00 -25.35 9.83
CA HIS A 373 9.70 -26.10 10.87
C HIS A 373 8.74 -26.53 11.98
N GLY A 374 8.91 -27.76 12.47
CA GLY A 374 8.09 -28.32 13.55
C GLY A 374 6.80 -28.99 13.06
N LEU A 375 6.05 -29.53 14.03
CA LEU A 375 4.79 -30.23 13.81
C LEU A 375 3.62 -29.31 14.19
N VAL A 376 3.00 -28.68 13.20
CA VAL A 376 1.80 -27.85 13.39
C VAL A 376 0.63 -28.77 13.69
N ASP A 377 -0.18 -28.45 14.70
CA ASP A 377 -1.39 -29.23 15.03
C ASP A 377 -2.33 -29.27 13.81
N PRO A 378 -2.68 -30.45 13.27
CA PRO A 378 -3.61 -30.58 12.15
C PRO A 378 -5.01 -30.02 12.41
N ARG A 379 -5.37 -29.74 13.67
CA ARG A 379 -6.62 -29.06 14.07
C ARG A 379 -6.57 -27.55 13.92
N LEU A 380 -5.38 -26.94 13.81
CA LEU A 380 -5.25 -25.51 13.56
C LEU A 380 -5.75 -25.19 12.15
N ARG A 381 -6.79 -24.36 12.04
CA ARG A 381 -7.41 -23.97 10.76
C ARG A 381 -7.19 -22.52 10.39
N GLU A 382 -6.95 -21.67 11.38
CA GLU A 382 -6.83 -20.23 11.18
C GLU A 382 -5.83 -19.65 12.17
N ILE A 383 -5.04 -18.68 11.68
CA ILE A 383 -4.17 -17.84 12.48
C ILE A 383 -4.68 -16.41 12.33
N GLU A 384 -5.20 -15.88 13.43
CA GLU A 384 -5.56 -14.48 13.57
C GLU A 384 -4.54 -13.81 14.50
N LYS A 385 -3.72 -12.95 13.89
CA LYS A 385 -2.70 -12.16 14.59
C LYS A 385 -2.73 -10.74 14.05
N ARG A 386 -2.02 -9.85 14.72
CA ARG A 386 -1.86 -8.47 14.32
C ARG A 386 -0.41 -8.26 13.88
N LEU A 387 -0.22 -7.64 12.73
CA LEU A 387 1.10 -7.42 12.14
C LEU A 387 1.45 -5.93 12.18
N VAL A 388 2.63 -5.64 12.74
CA VAL A 388 3.27 -4.33 12.73
C VAL A 388 4.51 -4.45 11.85
N LEU A 389 4.65 -3.55 10.88
CA LEU A 389 5.93 -3.40 10.18
C LEU A 389 6.97 -2.90 11.20
N ARG A 390 8.19 -3.40 11.11
CA ARG A 390 9.36 -2.98 11.88
C ARG A 390 10.52 -2.84 10.92
N GLY A 391 11.14 -1.65 10.90
CA GLY A 391 12.19 -1.31 9.93
C GLY A 391 11.70 -1.30 8.48
N LYS A 392 12.61 -1.54 7.52
CA LYS A 392 12.32 -1.43 6.08
C LYS A 392 11.39 -2.51 5.53
N ALA A 393 11.32 -3.67 6.18
CA ALA A 393 10.72 -4.85 5.57
C ALA A 393 10.41 -6.00 6.53
N SER A 394 10.46 -5.86 7.86
CA SER A 394 10.13 -6.99 8.75
C SER A 394 8.73 -6.80 9.31
N GLN A 395 7.88 -7.81 9.24
CA GLN A 395 6.57 -7.77 9.90
C GLN A 395 6.67 -8.63 11.13
N VAL A 396 6.20 -8.11 12.26
CA VAL A 396 6.19 -8.84 13.52
C VAL A 396 4.79 -8.92 14.09
N VAL A 397 4.55 -9.98 14.84
CA VAL A 397 3.30 -10.15 15.58
C VAL A 397 3.32 -9.25 16.82
N ASP A 398 2.39 -8.31 16.89
CA ASP A 398 2.30 -7.32 17.96
C ASP A 398 0.84 -6.87 18.15
N CYS A 399 0.39 -6.63 19.39
CA CYS A 399 -0.99 -6.26 19.68
C CYS A 399 -1.38 -4.89 19.08
N ALA A 400 -0.42 -4.01 18.84
CA ALA A 400 -0.63 -2.71 18.19
C ALA A 400 -0.79 -2.82 16.65
N GLY A 401 -0.64 -4.01 16.07
CA GLY A 401 -0.65 -4.21 14.62
C GLY A 401 -2.00 -4.19 13.96
N LEU A 402 -1.96 -4.18 12.63
CA LEU A 402 -3.14 -4.34 11.80
C LEU A 402 -3.58 -5.81 11.78
N PRO A 403 -4.89 -6.09 11.83
CA PRO A 403 -5.40 -7.46 11.73
C PRO A 403 -4.87 -8.18 10.49
N ALA A 404 -4.42 -9.41 10.71
CA ALA A 404 -3.95 -10.34 9.70
C ALA A 404 -4.58 -11.73 9.94
N ARG A 405 -5.27 -12.24 8.92
CA ARG A 405 -5.96 -13.53 8.95
C ARG A 405 -5.43 -14.45 7.87
N THR A 406 -4.91 -15.60 8.28
CA THR A 406 -4.44 -16.66 7.39
C THR A 406 -5.17 -17.95 7.73
N ARG A 407 -5.83 -18.56 6.74
CA ARG A 407 -6.35 -19.92 6.86
C ARG A 407 -5.28 -20.90 6.46
N LEU A 408 -5.25 -22.05 7.14
CA LEU A 408 -4.28 -23.09 6.85
C LEU A 408 -4.86 -24.50 6.96
N LYS A 409 -4.23 -25.40 6.22
CA LYS A 409 -4.43 -26.84 6.32
C LYS A 409 -3.07 -27.53 6.36
N VAL A 410 -2.83 -28.32 7.40
CA VAL A 410 -1.70 -29.24 7.44
C VAL A 410 -1.96 -30.35 6.42
N LEU A 411 -1.11 -30.45 5.41
CA LEU A 411 -1.18 -31.47 4.36
C LEU A 411 -0.42 -32.73 4.77
N ALA A 412 0.75 -32.57 5.39
CA ALA A 412 1.57 -33.67 5.88
C ALA A 412 2.53 -33.21 6.98
N HIS A 413 2.89 -34.15 7.86
CA HIS A 413 4.06 -34.03 8.72
C HIS A 413 5.20 -34.83 8.10
N LEU A 414 6.37 -34.19 8.00
CA LEU A 414 7.55 -34.73 7.33
C LEU A 414 8.70 -34.81 8.32
N ARG A 415 9.57 -35.80 8.13
CA ARG A 415 10.81 -35.95 8.90
C ARG A 415 11.98 -36.03 7.93
N ARG A 416 12.96 -35.15 8.12
CA ARG A 416 14.25 -35.23 7.43
C ARG A 416 15.25 -35.92 8.36
N PRO A 417 15.68 -37.16 8.09
CA PRO A 417 16.72 -37.78 8.89
C PRO A 417 18.05 -37.05 8.70
N THR A 418 18.77 -36.81 9.80
CA THR A 418 20.14 -36.31 9.82
C THR A 418 20.93 -37.06 10.89
N ALA A 419 22.26 -37.04 10.80
CA ALA A 419 23.15 -37.70 11.77
C ALA A 419 22.98 -37.18 13.22
N ALA A 420 22.39 -35.99 13.41
CA ALA A 420 22.17 -35.33 14.69
C ALA A 420 20.71 -35.41 15.20
N GLY A 421 19.91 -36.39 14.74
CA GLY A 421 18.54 -36.62 15.23
C GLY A 421 17.42 -36.16 14.28
N GLY A 422 17.74 -35.55 13.14
CA GLY A 422 16.78 -35.14 12.13
C GLY A 422 15.95 -33.89 12.49
N GLY A 423 15.20 -33.39 11.51
CA GLY A 423 14.28 -32.26 11.67
C GLY A 423 12.84 -32.66 11.33
N HIS A 424 11.88 -32.11 12.08
CA HIS A 424 10.46 -32.25 11.81
C HIS A 424 9.95 -31.03 11.05
N PHE A 425 9.05 -31.26 10.10
CA PHE A 425 8.47 -30.21 9.28
C PHE A 425 6.99 -30.46 9.04
N SER A 426 6.25 -29.39 8.75
CA SER A 426 4.85 -29.44 8.33
C SER A 426 4.72 -28.87 6.93
N LEU A 427 4.14 -29.65 6.02
CA LEU A 427 3.70 -29.15 4.72
C LEU A 427 2.31 -28.53 4.89
N LEU A 428 2.18 -27.26 4.55
CA LEU A 428 0.98 -26.45 4.76
C LEU A 428 0.44 -25.95 3.43
N SER A 429 -0.89 -25.96 3.27
CA SER A 429 -1.59 -25.07 2.33
C SER A 429 -2.12 -23.88 3.12
N LEU A 430 -1.94 -22.67 2.59
CA LEU A 430 -2.23 -21.40 3.24
C LEU A 430 -3.07 -20.51 2.31
N SER A 431 -4.04 -19.79 2.85
CA SER A 431 -4.80 -18.76 2.14
C SER A 431 -4.82 -17.47 2.97
N ILE A 432 -4.34 -16.37 2.39
CA ILE A 432 -4.26 -15.06 3.06
C ILE A 432 -5.51 -14.22 2.77
N HIS A 433 -6.29 -13.93 3.80
CA HIS A 433 -7.50 -13.12 3.65
C HIS A 433 -7.20 -11.62 3.65
N THR A 434 -6.29 -11.18 4.51
CA THR A 434 -5.98 -9.77 4.74
C THR A 434 -4.90 -9.22 3.81
N GLY A 435 -4.04 -10.09 3.27
CA GLY A 435 -3.02 -9.71 2.29
C GLY A 435 -1.97 -8.71 2.80
N ARG A 436 -1.62 -8.73 4.09
CA ARG A 436 -0.58 -7.85 4.63
C ARG A 436 0.78 -8.23 4.03
N GLN A 437 1.68 -7.24 3.92
CA GLN A 437 3.07 -7.51 3.56
C GLN A 437 3.65 -8.54 4.54
N HIS A 438 4.44 -9.50 4.02
CA HIS A 438 5.14 -10.55 4.78
C HIS A 438 4.26 -11.27 5.83
N GLN A 439 3.02 -11.59 5.44
CA GLN A 439 2.05 -12.26 6.32
C GLN A 439 2.29 -13.77 6.48
N ILE A 440 2.95 -14.42 5.52
CA ILE A 440 3.16 -15.88 5.47
C ILE A 440 4.44 -16.26 6.20
#